data_AF-A0A2D6CZ15-F1
#
_entry.id   AF-A0A2D6CZ15-F1
#
_cell.length_a   1.000
_cell.length_b   1.000
_cell.length_c   1.000
_cell.angle_alpha   90.00
_cell.angle_beta   90.00
_cell.angle_gamma   90.00
#
_symmetry.space_group_name_H-M   'P 1'
#
loop_
_entity.id
_entity.type
_entity.pdbx_description
1 polymer ?
#
loop_
_entity_poly.entity_id
_entity_poly.type
_entity_poly.pdbx_seq_one_letter_code
_entity_poly.pdbx_strand_id
1 'polypeptide(L)'
;MPDVVVGHVASSNFAQVADEFGRWNPACALGRGVVEGEGEITCDGLRYLWLESGAGECFIPAGKRTQEGDGKPLGAEYVPDPLPASVMDALATLEASSESFASALQGPVQAIVDRRRGAHFIGDVAGEIWLLLESGVPRGEWTNSENVQAALDVVLGAYRELGWSEKSVSSWEPVMAGDQLAVTADAPLRVRGSFRYWSIDVTDRAETHTSVARRLNHLRDTAGGCNFAFDAFRRLPLTWIATDDAGDGVNVVNSHVVNIATETSRTHYHPVEPVGGGKPQSEMYLVLDPGVYGLKTYGRTASLVTFPDVEDLSRYEQTPLTPGATVYIQPGTGHRGLDTFVNVITLPGFKPRNEIYLDQRIKDSAGGKAPYNEALTG
;
A
#
# COMPACT_ATOMS: atom_id res chain seq x y z
N MET A 1 24.56 15.79 -5.59
CA MET A 1 23.81 14.53 -5.39
C MET A 1 22.50 14.94 -4.76
N PRO A 2 21.34 14.45 -5.21
CA PRO A 2 20.09 15.11 -4.81
C PRO A 2 19.77 14.73 -3.36
N ASP A 3 19.63 15.76 -2.53
CA ASP A 3 19.09 15.65 -1.19
C ASP A 3 17.62 15.22 -1.26
N VAL A 4 17.11 14.54 -0.22
CA VAL A 4 15.68 14.22 -0.13
C VAL A 4 14.88 15.51 -0.11
N VAL A 5 13.87 15.62 -0.98
CA VAL A 5 13.03 16.81 -1.04
C VAL A 5 11.86 16.64 -0.08
N VAL A 6 11.91 17.36 1.04
CA VAL A 6 10.85 17.41 2.04
C VAL A 6 9.99 18.63 1.79
N GLY A 7 8.70 18.44 1.51
CA GLY A 7 7.70 19.50 1.46
C GLY A 7 6.57 19.32 2.46
N HIS A 8 5.61 20.24 2.41
CA HIS A 8 4.41 20.22 3.22
C HIS A 8 3.23 20.66 2.35
N VAL A 9 2.01 20.19 2.62
CA VAL A 9 0.84 20.59 1.78
C VAL A 9 0.59 22.10 1.82
N ALA A 10 1.05 22.76 2.87
CA ALA A 10 0.93 24.20 3.09
C ALA A 10 2.22 24.98 2.80
N SER A 11 3.32 24.31 2.45
CA SER A 11 4.58 25.01 2.19
C SER A 11 4.66 25.55 0.76
N SER A 12 5.53 26.54 0.59
CA SER A 12 5.90 27.12 -0.70
C SER A 12 6.75 26.20 -1.56
N ASN A 13 7.35 25.14 -1.01
CA ASN A 13 8.23 24.23 -1.73
C ASN A 13 7.52 23.01 -2.35
N PHE A 14 6.18 22.98 -2.37
CA PHE A 14 5.43 21.92 -3.09
C PHE A 14 5.86 21.81 -4.56
N ALA A 15 6.11 22.93 -5.24
CA ALA A 15 6.59 22.92 -6.63
C ALA A 15 7.92 22.13 -6.77
N GLN A 16 8.83 22.26 -5.80
CA GLN A 16 10.09 21.51 -5.80
C GLN A 16 9.86 20.01 -5.62
N VAL A 17 8.92 19.61 -4.75
CA VAL A 17 8.55 18.19 -4.58
C VAL A 17 7.92 17.64 -5.86
N ALA A 18 7.00 18.39 -6.47
CA ALA A 18 6.33 17.99 -7.71
C ALA A 18 7.30 17.89 -8.89
N ASP A 19 8.25 18.83 -9.00
CA ASP A 19 9.30 18.82 -10.04
C ASP A 19 10.21 17.58 -9.89
N GLU A 20 10.65 17.29 -8.66
CA GLU A 20 11.50 16.11 -8.41
C GLU A 20 10.73 14.80 -8.64
N PHE A 21 9.47 14.73 -8.19
CA PHE A 21 8.58 13.63 -8.50
C PHE A 21 8.45 13.40 -10.02
N GLY A 22 8.20 14.47 -10.78
CA GLY A 22 8.00 14.41 -12.23
C GLY A 22 9.24 13.98 -13.01
N ARG A 23 10.45 14.28 -12.52
CA ARG A 23 11.71 13.82 -13.13
C ARG A 23 11.83 12.31 -13.16
N TRP A 24 11.41 11.65 -12.09
CA TRP A 24 11.46 10.20 -11.95
C TRP A 24 10.20 9.50 -12.46
N ASN A 25 9.07 10.22 -12.49
CA ASN A 25 7.76 9.69 -12.86
C ASN A 25 7.11 10.52 -13.99
N PRO A 26 7.68 10.57 -15.21
CA PRO A 26 7.25 11.49 -16.27
C PRO A 26 5.84 11.25 -16.82
N ALA A 27 5.26 10.06 -16.58
CA ALA A 27 3.88 9.75 -16.94
C ALA A 27 2.86 10.22 -15.89
N CYS A 28 3.35 10.72 -14.74
CA CYS A 28 2.55 11.11 -13.60
C CYS A 28 2.73 12.59 -13.27
N ALA A 29 1.69 13.23 -12.73
CA ALA A 29 1.77 14.57 -12.16
C ALA A 29 1.29 14.56 -10.71
N LEU A 30 2.10 15.14 -9.82
CA LEU A 30 1.74 15.32 -8.42
C LEU A 30 0.92 16.60 -8.25
N GLY A 31 -0.23 16.48 -7.58
CA GLY A 31 -1.17 17.55 -7.32
C GLY A 31 -1.57 17.63 -5.84
N ARG A 32 -2.23 18.74 -5.50
CA ARG A 32 -2.91 18.94 -4.22
C ARG A 32 -4.20 19.70 -4.44
N GLY A 33 -5.18 19.49 -3.59
CA GLY A 33 -6.46 20.20 -3.67
C GLY A 33 -7.18 20.29 -2.34
N VAL A 34 -8.27 21.06 -2.35
CA VAL A 34 -9.13 21.31 -1.21
C VAL A 34 -10.58 21.16 -1.68
N VAL A 35 -11.38 20.48 -0.88
CA VAL A 35 -12.84 20.44 -1.03
C VAL A 35 -13.44 21.23 0.11
N GLU A 36 -14.27 22.22 -0.23
CA GLU A 36 -15.08 23.00 0.71
C GLU A 36 -16.52 23.04 0.18
N GLY A 37 -17.45 22.45 0.92
CA GLY A 37 -18.82 22.27 0.45
C GLY A 37 -18.96 21.10 -0.52
N GLU A 38 -19.92 21.15 -1.44
CA GLU A 38 -20.15 20.13 -2.46
C GLU A 38 -19.47 20.50 -3.78
N GLY A 39 -18.85 19.51 -4.43
CA GLY A 39 -18.17 19.69 -5.70
C GLY A 39 -17.99 18.38 -6.45
N GLU A 40 -17.29 18.46 -7.57
CA GLU A 40 -16.95 17.33 -8.41
C GLU A 40 -15.45 17.35 -8.72
N ILE A 41 -14.83 16.18 -8.64
CA ILE A 41 -13.43 15.97 -8.99
C ILE A 41 -13.40 15.25 -10.34
N THR A 42 -12.70 15.84 -11.30
CA THR A 42 -12.50 15.30 -12.65
C THR A 42 -11.01 15.10 -12.93
N CYS A 43 -10.69 14.30 -13.95
CA CYS A 43 -9.36 14.15 -14.52
C CYS A 43 -9.46 13.74 -16.00
N ASP A 44 -8.36 13.84 -16.73
CA ASP A 44 -8.32 13.48 -18.16
C ASP A 44 -8.01 11.99 -18.40
N GLY A 45 -7.51 11.29 -17.38
CA GLY A 45 -7.14 9.87 -17.45
C GLY A 45 -7.54 9.16 -16.15
N LEU A 46 -6.57 8.94 -15.28
CA LEU A 46 -6.75 8.33 -13.97
C LEU A 46 -6.12 9.22 -12.90
N ARG A 47 -6.87 9.51 -11.84
CA ARG A 47 -6.40 10.28 -10.69
C ARG A 47 -6.62 9.49 -9.42
N TYR A 48 -5.54 9.26 -8.68
CA TYR A 48 -5.61 8.77 -7.31
C TYR A 48 -5.52 9.96 -6.36
N LEU A 49 -6.35 9.96 -5.32
CA LEU A 49 -6.35 10.98 -4.29
C LEU A 49 -6.17 10.33 -2.92
N TRP A 50 -5.38 10.96 -2.06
CA TRP A 50 -5.24 10.57 -0.66
C TRP A 50 -5.62 11.76 0.22
N LEU A 51 -6.59 11.55 1.09
CA LEU A 51 -7.05 12.59 2.01
C LEU A 51 -5.96 12.80 3.06
N GLU A 52 -5.46 14.02 3.16
CA GLU A 52 -4.40 14.39 4.12
C GLU A 52 -5.00 14.86 5.45
N SER A 53 -6.10 15.59 5.40
CA SER A 53 -6.77 16.10 6.60
C SER A 53 -8.23 16.41 6.32
N GLY A 54 -9.02 16.52 7.39
CA GLY A 54 -10.46 16.79 7.32
C GLY A 54 -11.28 15.53 7.07
N ALA A 55 -12.55 15.75 6.75
CA ALA A 55 -13.52 14.69 6.52
C ALA A 55 -14.64 15.17 5.58
N GLY A 56 -15.31 14.21 4.96
CA GLY A 56 -16.41 14.49 4.05
C GLY A 56 -17.12 13.21 3.64
N GLU A 57 -17.75 13.27 2.49
CA GLU A 57 -18.39 12.13 1.85
C GLU A 57 -18.09 12.13 0.36
N CYS A 58 -18.02 10.94 -0.23
CA CYS A 58 -18.00 10.75 -1.68
C CYS A 58 -19.28 10.03 -2.13
N PHE A 59 -19.83 10.41 -3.27
CA PHE A 59 -21.03 9.76 -3.80
C PHE A 59 -20.63 8.49 -4.54
N ILE A 60 -21.08 7.33 -4.06
CA ILE A 60 -20.87 6.05 -4.73
C ILE A 60 -22.20 5.59 -5.36
N PRO A 61 -22.31 5.53 -6.70
CA PRO A 61 -23.48 5.01 -7.37
C PRO A 61 -23.72 3.51 -7.10
N ALA A 62 -24.98 3.09 -7.18
CA ALA A 62 -25.33 1.68 -7.27
C ALA A 62 -24.63 1.01 -8.47
N GLY A 63 -24.33 -0.28 -8.35
CA GLY A 63 -23.59 -1.06 -9.34
C GLY A 63 -22.08 -0.91 -9.27
N LYS A 64 -21.54 -0.02 -8.42
CA LYS A 64 -20.08 0.04 -8.18
C LYS A 64 -19.66 -1.03 -7.18
N ARG A 65 -18.54 -1.70 -7.46
CA ARG A 65 -17.93 -2.71 -6.57
C ARG A 65 -16.93 -2.07 -5.61
N THR A 66 -16.84 -2.61 -4.41
CA THR A 66 -15.74 -2.39 -3.46
C THR A 66 -15.30 -3.73 -2.89
N GLN A 67 -14.03 -3.86 -2.49
CA GLN A 67 -13.63 -5.09 -1.80
C GLN A 67 -14.38 -5.21 -0.48
N GLU A 68 -14.75 -6.44 -0.15
CA GLU A 68 -15.46 -6.81 1.05
C GLU A 68 -14.64 -6.42 2.28
N GLY A 69 -15.35 -5.96 3.32
CA GLY A 69 -14.74 -5.44 4.53
C GLY A 69 -13.97 -6.53 5.28
N ASP A 70 -12.64 -6.46 5.21
CA ASP A 70 -11.71 -7.34 5.91
C ASP A 70 -11.21 -6.72 7.23
N GLY A 71 -11.53 -5.44 7.45
CA GLY A 71 -11.47 -4.77 8.74
C GLY A 71 -12.86 -4.73 9.38
N LYS A 72 -13.55 -3.60 9.27
CA LYS A 72 -14.98 -3.50 9.61
C LYS A 72 -15.84 -3.99 8.43
N PRO A 73 -16.94 -4.71 8.69
CA PRO A 73 -17.90 -5.07 7.66
C PRO A 73 -18.38 -3.83 6.88
N LEU A 74 -18.74 -4.05 5.61
CA LEU A 74 -19.42 -3.02 4.82
C LEU A 74 -20.85 -2.82 5.34
N GLY A 75 -21.46 -1.68 4.96
CA GLY A 75 -22.87 -1.39 5.26
C GLY A 75 -23.82 -2.38 4.57
N ALA A 76 -25.06 -2.43 5.04
CA ALA A 76 -26.10 -3.34 4.52
C ALA A 76 -26.44 -3.10 3.04
N GLU A 77 -26.06 -1.95 2.50
CA GLU A 77 -26.20 -1.59 1.10
C GLU A 77 -25.19 -2.26 0.17
N TYR A 78 -24.18 -2.97 0.69
CA TYR A 78 -23.23 -3.75 -0.11
C TYR A 78 -23.59 -5.23 -0.07
N VAL A 79 -23.70 -5.84 -1.25
CA VAL A 79 -24.03 -7.26 -1.42
C VAL A 79 -22.79 -8.01 -1.89
N PRO A 80 -22.27 -8.98 -1.13
CA PRO A 80 -21.09 -9.74 -1.53
C PRO A 80 -21.33 -10.57 -2.79
N ASP A 81 -20.35 -10.52 -3.69
CA ASP A 81 -20.38 -11.32 -4.90
C ASP A 81 -20.27 -12.81 -4.55
N PRO A 82 -21.01 -13.69 -5.26
CA PRO A 82 -20.87 -15.12 -5.07
C PRO A 82 -19.55 -15.62 -5.67
N LEU A 83 -18.94 -16.61 -5.02
CA LEU A 83 -17.77 -17.30 -5.54
C LEU A 83 -18.12 -18.12 -6.80
N PRO A 84 -17.29 -18.08 -7.85
CA PRO A 84 -17.41 -19.01 -8.96
C PRO A 84 -17.29 -20.46 -8.48
N ALA A 85 -18.05 -21.38 -9.09
CA ALA A 85 -18.04 -22.80 -8.71
C ALA A 85 -16.63 -23.42 -8.76
N SER A 86 -15.85 -23.09 -9.80
CA SER A 86 -14.46 -23.54 -9.94
C SER A 86 -13.57 -23.10 -8.77
N VAL A 87 -13.77 -21.88 -8.26
CA VAL A 87 -13.02 -21.36 -7.12
C VAL A 87 -13.47 -22.03 -5.82
N MET A 88 -14.78 -22.30 -5.66
CA MET A 88 -15.28 -23.03 -4.50
C MET A 88 -14.70 -24.45 -4.41
N ASP A 89 -14.67 -25.17 -5.53
CA ASP A 89 -14.11 -26.52 -5.62
C ASP A 89 -12.59 -26.51 -5.38
N ALA A 90 -11.89 -25.51 -5.92
CA ALA A 90 -10.47 -25.30 -5.68
C ALA A 90 -10.16 -25.04 -4.20
N LEU A 91 -10.90 -24.12 -3.55
CA LEU A 91 -10.73 -23.83 -2.12
C LEU A 91 -11.01 -25.07 -1.25
N ALA A 92 -12.03 -25.87 -1.58
CA ALA A 92 -12.30 -27.13 -0.89
C ALA A 92 -11.17 -28.15 -1.05
N THR A 93 -10.55 -28.22 -2.23
CA THR A 93 -9.38 -29.07 -2.50
C THR A 93 -8.17 -28.62 -1.66
N LEU A 94 -7.92 -27.30 -1.60
CA LEU A 94 -6.84 -26.73 -0.79
C LEU A 94 -7.05 -26.98 0.71
N GLU A 95 -8.28 -26.82 1.20
CA GLU A 95 -8.65 -27.07 2.60
C GLU A 95 -8.41 -28.53 3.00
N ALA A 96 -8.80 -29.49 2.14
CA ALA A 96 -8.66 -30.92 2.42
C ALA A 96 -7.22 -31.44 2.31
N SER A 97 -6.29 -30.65 1.75
CA SER A 97 -4.93 -31.09 1.43
C SER A 97 -3.86 -30.07 1.80
N SER A 98 -4.11 -29.23 2.80
CA SER A 98 -3.19 -28.18 3.25
C SER A 98 -1.82 -28.74 3.68
N GLU A 99 -1.78 -29.95 4.25
CA GLU A 99 -0.54 -30.61 4.65
C GLU A 99 0.35 -31.07 3.48
N SER A 100 -0.18 -31.12 2.25
CA SER A 100 0.62 -31.47 1.05
C SER A 100 1.59 -30.36 0.63
N PHE A 101 1.42 -29.15 1.15
CA PHE A 101 2.32 -28.04 0.88
C PHE A 101 3.60 -28.14 1.70
N ALA A 102 4.69 -27.62 1.12
CA ALA A 102 5.92 -27.35 1.88
C ALA A 102 5.59 -26.53 3.15
N SER A 103 6.22 -26.86 4.27
CA SER A 103 5.84 -26.33 5.59
C SER A 103 5.78 -24.79 5.64
N ALA A 104 6.69 -24.09 4.95
CA ALA A 104 6.71 -22.63 4.87
C ALA A 104 5.47 -22.02 4.19
N LEU A 105 4.73 -22.80 3.39
CA LEU A 105 3.59 -22.34 2.59
C LEU A 105 2.24 -22.68 3.22
N GLN A 106 2.20 -23.60 4.19
CA GLN A 106 0.97 -24.08 4.79
C GLN A 106 0.17 -22.95 5.45
N GLY A 107 0.85 -22.05 6.19
CA GLY A 107 0.22 -20.89 6.82
C GLY A 107 -0.42 -19.93 5.82
N PRO A 108 0.32 -19.42 4.81
CA PRO A 108 -0.25 -18.59 3.75
C PRO A 108 -1.41 -19.25 2.98
N VAL A 109 -1.30 -20.54 2.63
CA VAL A 109 -2.40 -21.25 1.94
C VAL A 109 -3.63 -21.35 2.84
N GLN A 110 -3.46 -21.70 4.12
CA GLN A 110 -4.58 -21.77 5.06
C GLN A 110 -5.24 -20.40 5.20
N ALA A 111 -4.46 -19.31 5.27
CA ALA A 111 -5.00 -17.95 5.35
C ALA A 111 -5.82 -17.55 4.10
N ILE A 112 -5.51 -18.10 2.91
CA ILE A 112 -6.33 -17.95 1.70
C ILE A 112 -7.66 -18.70 1.85
N VAL A 113 -7.61 -19.97 2.27
CA VAL A 113 -8.79 -20.83 2.46
C VAL A 113 -9.73 -20.22 3.51
N ASP A 114 -9.17 -19.71 4.61
CA ASP A 114 -9.90 -19.12 5.74
C ASP A 114 -10.65 -17.83 5.37
N ARG A 115 -10.47 -17.28 4.17
CA ARG A 115 -11.28 -16.15 3.67
C ARG A 115 -12.66 -16.57 3.18
N ARG A 116 -12.88 -17.86 2.92
CA ARG A 116 -14.17 -18.38 2.47
C ARG A 116 -15.20 -18.29 3.60
N ARG A 117 -16.38 -17.74 3.29
CA ARG A 117 -17.56 -17.70 4.18
C ARG A 117 -18.78 -18.16 3.40
N GLY A 118 -19.06 -19.46 3.48
CA GLY A 118 -20.12 -20.08 2.69
C GLY A 118 -19.84 -19.87 1.19
N ALA A 119 -20.73 -19.16 0.50
CA ALA A 119 -20.63 -18.86 -0.92
C ALA A 119 -19.84 -17.58 -1.24
N HIS A 120 -19.24 -16.91 -0.25
CA HIS A 120 -18.56 -15.63 -0.40
C HIS A 120 -17.10 -15.70 0.03
N PHE A 121 -16.35 -14.67 -0.34
CA PHE A 121 -14.95 -14.48 0.00
C PHE A 121 -14.78 -13.11 0.67
N ILE A 122 -14.02 -13.03 1.75
CA ILE A 122 -13.80 -11.76 2.46
C ILE A 122 -12.44 -11.17 2.10
N GLY A 123 -12.44 -9.88 1.74
CA GLY A 123 -11.24 -9.11 1.47
C GLY A 123 -10.45 -9.59 0.27
N ASP A 124 -9.17 -9.26 0.24
CA ASP A 124 -8.22 -9.77 -0.74
C ASP A 124 -7.19 -10.72 -0.12
N VAL A 125 -6.45 -11.43 -0.98
CA VAL A 125 -5.37 -12.34 -0.60
C VAL A 125 -4.02 -11.95 -1.19
N ALA A 126 -3.87 -10.69 -1.62
CA ALA A 126 -2.62 -10.24 -2.24
C ALA A 126 -1.44 -10.37 -1.26
N GLY A 127 -1.67 -10.13 0.04
CA GLY A 127 -0.68 -10.35 1.09
C GLY A 127 -0.26 -11.82 1.25
N GLU A 128 -1.22 -12.74 1.25
CA GLU A 128 -0.93 -14.18 1.29
C GLU A 128 -0.17 -14.66 0.05
N ILE A 129 -0.55 -14.17 -1.14
CA ILE A 129 0.15 -14.46 -2.40
C ILE A 129 1.61 -13.99 -2.31
N TRP A 130 1.82 -12.81 -1.73
CA TRP A 130 3.17 -12.28 -1.53
C TRP A 130 4.02 -13.18 -0.63
N LEU A 131 3.45 -13.67 0.48
CA LEU A 131 4.14 -14.63 1.36
C LEU A 131 4.52 -15.94 0.64
N LEU A 132 3.69 -16.42 -0.29
CA LEU A 132 4.03 -17.58 -1.11
C LEU A 132 5.24 -17.31 -2.01
N LEU A 133 5.27 -16.15 -2.68
CA LEU A 133 6.32 -15.76 -3.62
C LEU A 133 7.67 -15.47 -2.92
N GLU A 134 7.63 -15.01 -1.67
CA GLU A 134 8.82 -14.70 -0.86
C GLU A 134 9.26 -15.84 0.06
N SER A 135 8.55 -16.97 0.05
CA SER A 135 8.86 -18.16 0.87
C SER A 135 10.26 -18.74 0.66
N GLY A 136 10.91 -18.44 -0.47
CA GLY A 136 12.17 -19.06 -0.89
C GLY A 136 12.03 -20.48 -1.43
N VAL A 137 10.82 -21.05 -1.43
CA VAL A 137 10.55 -22.38 -2.00
C VAL A 137 10.28 -22.23 -3.51
N PRO A 138 11.00 -22.96 -4.39
CA PRO A 138 10.70 -22.96 -5.82
C PRO A 138 9.26 -23.41 -6.11
N ARG A 139 8.59 -22.79 -7.09
CA ARG A 139 7.17 -23.08 -7.39
C ARG A 139 6.89 -24.58 -7.63
N GLY A 140 7.79 -25.27 -8.34
CA GLY A 140 7.67 -26.71 -8.59
C GLY A 140 7.79 -27.60 -7.35
N GLU A 141 8.16 -27.03 -6.20
CA GLU A 141 8.32 -27.70 -4.91
C GLU A 141 7.26 -27.24 -3.88
N TRP A 142 6.29 -26.41 -4.29
CA TRP A 142 5.27 -25.90 -3.38
C TRP A 142 4.38 -27.01 -2.82
N THR A 143 4.03 -27.99 -3.65
CA THR A 143 3.30 -29.21 -3.27
C THR A 143 3.76 -30.36 -4.15
N ASN A 144 3.60 -31.60 -3.67
CA ASN A 144 3.86 -32.82 -4.43
C ASN A 144 2.61 -33.36 -5.16
N SER A 145 1.48 -32.66 -5.06
CA SER A 145 0.20 -33.07 -5.65
C SER A 145 -0.19 -32.16 -6.80
N GLU A 146 -0.25 -32.71 -8.02
CA GLU A 146 -0.66 -31.97 -9.23
C GLU A 146 -2.07 -31.38 -9.09
N ASN A 147 -3.00 -32.12 -8.46
CA ASN A 147 -4.36 -31.63 -8.23
C ASN A 147 -4.40 -30.44 -7.27
N VAL A 148 -3.55 -30.44 -6.24
CA VAL A 148 -3.47 -29.34 -5.28
C VAL A 148 -2.82 -28.11 -5.92
N GLN A 149 -1.78 -28.32 -6.74
CA GLN A 149 -1.16 -27.25 -7.52
C GLN A 149 -2.18 -26.61 -8.47
N ALA A 150 -2.93 -27.41 -9.21
CA ALA A 150 -3.97 -26.91 -10.12
C ALA A 150 -5.07 -26.14 -9.38
N ALA A 151 -5.49 -26.60 -8.19
CA ALA A 151 -6.44 -25.87 -7.35
C ALA A 151 -5.89 -24.51 -6.90
N LEU A 152 -4.61 -24.46 -6.48
CA LEU A 152 -3.97 -23.20 -6.13
C LEU A 152 -3.91 -22.26 -7.35
N ASP A 153 -3.55 -22.77 -8.53
CA ASP A 153 -3.49 -21.98 -9.75
C ASP A 153 -4.86 -21.40 -10.15
N VAL A 154 -5.96 -22.12 -9.90
CA VAL A 154 -7.32 -21.58 -10.10
C VAL A 154 -7.59 -20.38 -9.18
N VAL A 155 -7.23 -20.50 -7.90
CA VAL A 155 -7.41 -19.37 -6.94
C VAL A 155 -6.50 -18.20 -7.31
N LEU A 156 -5.24 -18.46 -7.66
CA LEU A 156 -4.27 -17.45 -8.10
C LEU A 156 -4.62 -16.82 -9.45
N GLY A 157 -5.35 -17.51 -10.32
CA GLY A 157 -5.87 -16.94 -11.56
C GLY A 157 -7.08 -16.03 -11.32
N ALA A 158 -7.85 -16.29 -10.26
CA ALA A 158 -9.09 -15.59 -9.97
C ALA A 158 -8.98 -14.49 -8.90
N TYR A 159 -7.91 -14.43 -8.10
CA TYR A 159 -7.86 -13.64 -6.85
C TYR A 159 -8.25 -12.17 -6.98
N ARG A 160 -8.00 -11.54 -8.12
CA ARG A 160 -8.36 -10.14 -8.37
C ARG A 160 -9.87 -9.91 -8.46
N GLU A 161 -10.62 -10.94 -8.79
CA GLU A 161 -12.08 -10.93 -8.90
C GLU A 161 -12.77 -11.49 -7.64
N LEU A 162 -12.01 -11.91 -6.64
CA LEU A 162 -12.55 -12.44 -5.38
C LEU A 162 -12.74 -11.33 -4.35
N GLY A 163 -13.71 -11.56 -3.46
CA GLY A 163 -13.93 -10.72 -2.29
C GLY A 163 -14.36 -9.31 -2.61
N TRP A 164 -15.21 -9.16 -3.64
CA TRP A 164 -15.88 -7.91 -3.96
C TRP A 164 -17.34 -7.96 -3.50
N SER A 165 -17.87 -6.77 -3.28
CA SER A 165 -19.27 -6.53 -2.97
C SER A 165 -19.79 -5.39 -3.83
N GLU A 166 -20.96 -5.59 -4.44
CA GLU A 166 -21.63 -4.59 -5.25
C GLU A 166 -22.52 -3.70 -4.39
N LYS A 167 -22.45 -2.38 -4.62
CA LYS A 167 -23.33 -1.42 -3.96
C LYS A 167 -24.73 -1.47 -4.58
N SER A 168 -25.73 -1.78 -3.78
CA SER A 168 -27.13 -1.90 -4.21
C SER A 168 -27.88 -0.57 -4.33
N VAL A 169 -27.48 0.46 -3.57
CA VAL A 169 -28.14 1.77 -3.52
C VAL A 169 -27.10 2.88 -3.62
N SER A 170 -27.36 3.87 -4.47
CA SER A 170 -26.49 5.05 -4.56
C SER A 170 -26.57 5.89 -3.28
N SER A 171 -25.43 6.21 -2.68
CA SER A 171 -25.38 6.99 -1.44
C SER A 171 -24.10 7.79 -1.30
N TRP A 172 -24.14 8.76 -0.38
CA TRP A 172 -22.96 9.44 0.12
C TRP A 172 -22.29 8.56 1.16
N GLU A 173 -20.98 8.33 0.99
CA GLU A 173 -20.17 7.46 1.83
C GLU A 173 -19.12 8.28 2.56
N PRO A 174 -18.97 8.12 3.89
CA PRO A 174 -18.03 8.89 4.67
C PRO A 174 -16.59 8.60 4.25
N VAL A 175 -15.79 9.64 4.18
CA VAL A 175 -14.35 9.61 3.90
C VAL A 175 -13.61 10.51 4.89
N MET A 176 -12.40 10.12 5.26
CA MET A 176 -11.57 10.81 6.24
C MET A 176 -10.09 10.77 5.86
N ALA A 177 -9.27 11.55 6.56
CA ALA A 177 -7.82 11.54 6.40
C ALA A 177 -7.25 10.11 6.42
N GLY A 178 -6.40 9.78 5.44
CA GLY A 178 -5.85 8.44 5.21
C GLY A 178 -6.59 7.62 4.15
N ASP A 179 -7.87 7.89 3.90
CA ASP A 179 -8.64 7.21 2.86
C ASP A 179 -8.14 7.60 1.45
N GLN A 180 -8.28 6.66 0.52
CA GLN A 180 -7.90 6.85 -0.88
C GLN A 180 -9.13 6.85 -1.79
N LEU A 181 -9.15 7.75 -2.77
CA LEU A 181 -10.18 7.86 -3.80
C LEU A 181 -9.57 7.68 -5.19
N ALA A 182 -10.32 7.08 -6.11
CA ALA A 182 -9.94 6.92 -7.51
C ALA A 182 -10.98 7.59 -8.40
N VAL A 183 -10.50 8.37 -9.36
CA VAL A 183 -11.31 9.10 -10.34
C VAL A 183 -10.79 8.76 -11.73
N THR A 184 -11.69 8.44 -12.65
CA THR A 184 -11.38 8.20 -14.07
C THR A 184 -12.08 9.25 -14.92
N ALA A 185 -11.60 9.46 -16.14
CA ALA A 185 -12.14 10.44 -17.07
C ALA A 185 -13.63 10.24 -17.37
N ASP A 186 -14.10 8.99 -17.38
CA ASP A 186 -15.49 8.60 -17.64
C ASP A 186 -16.37 8.54 -16.37
N ALA A 187 -15.77 8.66 -15.18
CA ALA A 187 -16.48 8.63 -13.90
C ALA A 187 -15.97 9.73 -12.95
N PRO A 188 -16.36 11.00 -13.18
CA PRO A 188 -16.18 12.08 -12.22
C PRO A 188 -16.72 11.71 -10.84
N LEU A 189 -16.03 12.16 -9.80
CA LEU A 189 -16.40 11.85 -8.43
C LEU A 189 -17.01 13.06 -7.75
N ARG A 190 -18.30 12.96 -7.43
CA ARG A 190 -18.97 13.94 -6.56
C ARG A 190 -18.52 13.75 -5.13
N VAL A 191 -18.15 14.86 -4.49
CA VAL A 191 -17.63 14.92 -3.12
C VAL A 191 -18.30 16.05 -2.37
N ARG A 192 -18.42 15.92 -1.05
CA ARG A 192 -18.83 17.01 -0.18
C ARG A 192 -18.12 16.99 1.16
N GLY A 193 -18.00 18.15 1.80
CA GLY A 193 -17.41 18.27 3.14
C GLY A 193 -16.32 19.33 3.22
N SER A 194 -15.33 19.10 4.08
CA SER A 194 -14.16 19.96 4.22
C SER A 194 -12.92 19.09 4.43
N PHE A 195 -12.13 18.94 3.37
CA PHE A 195 -10.91 18.13 3.41
C PHE A 195 -9.87 18.60 2.40
N ARG A 196 -8.61 18.29 2.72
CA ARG A 196 -7.45 18.51 1.84
C ARG A 196 -6.92 17.17 1.36
N TYR A 197 -6.40 17.14 0.15
CA TYR A 197 -5.90 15.91 -0.46
C TYR A 197 -4.65 16.15 -1.29
N TRP A 198 -3.86 15.08 -1.43
CA TRP A 198 -2.84 14.92 -2.46
C TRP A 198 -3.40 14.11 -3.61
N SER A 199 -2.89 14.34 -4.82
CA SER A 199 -3.27 13.54 -5.97
C SER A 199 -2.08 13.14 -6.82
N ILE A 200 -2.18 11.98 -7.45
CA ILE A 200 -1.31 11.59 -8.55
C ILE A 200 -2.20 11.37 -9.77
N ASP A 201 -2.01 12.24 -10.76
CA ASP A 201 -2.60 12.11 -12.09
C ASP A 201 -1.72 11.19 -12.94
N VAL A 202 -2.30 10.15 -13.51
CA VAL A 202 -1.67 9.19 -14.41
C VAL A 202 -2.22 9.43 -15.80
N THR A 203 -1.36 9.94 -16.68
CA THR A 203 -1.79 10.47 -17.99
C THR A 203 -1.94 9.41 -19.08
N ASP A 204 -1.27 8.28 -18.92
CA ASP A 204 -1.24 7.19 -19.91
C ASP A 204 -2.20 6.04 -19.57
N ARG A 205 -3.07 6.22 -18.56
CA ARG A 205 -4.06 5.22 -18.13
C ARG A 205 -5.44 5.82 -17.94
N ALA A 206 -6.44 5.04 -18.34
CA ALA A 206 -7.86 5.39 -18.18
C ALA A 206 -8.59 4.50 -17.17
N GLU A 207 -8.04 3.31 -16.86
CA GLU A 207 -8.71 2.31 -16.00
C GLU A 207 -8.00 2.16 -14.66
N THR A 208 -8.80 1.89 -13.62
CA THR A 208 -8.32 1.53 -12.28
C THR A 208 -8.66 0.09 -11.95
N HIS A 209 -7.79 -0.58 -11.20
CA HIS A 209 -8.04 -1.92 -10.64
C HIS A 209 -8.50 -1.86 -9.17
N THR A 210 -8.93 -0.68 -8.71
CA THR A 210 -9.35 -0.45 -7.33
C THR A 210 -10.74 0.16 -7.27
N SER A 211 -11.40 0.07 -6.12
CA SER A 211 -12.70 0.71 -5.93
C SER A 211 -12.60 2.23 -5.93
N VAL A 212 -13.73 2.89 -6.19
CA VAL A 212 -13.84 4.37 -6.15
C VAL A 212 -13.33 4.94 -4.82
N ALA A 213 -13.60 4.26 -3.71
CA ALA A 213 -13.12 4.62 -2.40
C ALA A 213 -12.51 3.41 -1.68
N ARG A 214 -11.32 3.62 -1.10
CA ARG A 214 -10.59 2.69 -0.24
C ARG A 214 -10.50 3.30 1.14
N ARG A 215 -11.49 2.97 1.96
CA ARG A 215 -11.66 3.48 3.31
C ARG A 215 -10.93 2.60 4.31
N LEU A 216 -9.94 3.14 5.02
CA LEU A 216 -9.00 2.35 5.82
C LEU A 216 -9.69 1.48 6.89
N ASN A 217 -10.81 1.96 7.43
CA ASN A 217 -11.59 1.23 8.44
C ASN A 217 -12.16 -0.10 7.95
N HIS A 218 -12.38 -0.25 6.64
CA HIS A 218 -12.89 -1.49 6.03
C HIS A 218 -11.78 -2.41 5.54
N LEU A 219 -10.54 -1.92 5.51
CA LEU A 219 -9.39 -2.71 5.08
C LEU A 219 -8.86 -3.54 6.25
N ARG A 220 -8.30 -4.70 5.91
CA ARG A 220 -7.68 -5.62 6.87
C ARG A 220 -6.59 -4.94 7.67
N ASP A 221 -6.58 -5.19 8.97
CA ASP A 221 -5.38 -4.97 9.76
C ASP A 221 -4.35 -6.05 9.48
N THR A 222 -3.32 -5.70 8.71
CA THR A 222 -2.18 -6.59 8.47
C THR A 222 -1.00 -6.20 9.35
N ALA A 223 -1.24 -5.74 10.59
CA ALA A 223 -0.20 -5.47 11.58
C ALA A 223 0.88 -6.58 11.54
N GLY A 224 2.00 -6.25 10.90
CA GLY A 224 2.97 -7.19 10.38
C GLY A 224 3.96 -6.49 9.45
N GLY A 225 5.26 -6.63 9.73
CA GLY A 225 6.35 -5.86 9.12
C GLY A 225 6.95 -4.86 10.13
N CYS A 226 6.82 -3.56 9.84
CA CYS A 226 7.47 -2.44 10.56
C CYS A 226 6.83 -2.01 11.89
N ASN A 227 5.86 -2.75 12.44
CA ASN A 227 5.33 -2.53 13.79
C ASN A 227 4.61 -3.78 14.33
N PHE A 228 5.27 -4.49 15.25
CA PHE A 228 4.65 -5.51 16.13
C PHE A 228 4.54 -5.01 17.59
N ALA A 229 4.80 -3.72 17.81
CA ALA A 229 4.80 -3.06 19.11
C ALA A 229 3.40 -2.53 19.45
N PHE A 230 3.31 -1.58 20.38
CA PHE A 230 2.04 -0.95 20.77
C PHE A 230 1.38 -0.25 19.57
N ASP A 231 0.05 -0.25 19.54
CA ASP A 231 -0.77 0.41 18.52
C ASP A 231 -0.35 0.10 17.08
N ALA A 232 0.00 -1.17 16.81
CA ALA A 232 0.30 -1.64 15.48
C ALA A 232 -0.87 -1.35 14.53
N PHE A 233 -0.56 -0.72 13.41
CA PHE A 233 -1.54 -0.33 12.41
C PHE A 233 -0.89 -0.48 11.04
N ARG A 234 -1.48 -1.33 10.18
CA ARG A 234 -1.13 -1.38 8.77
C ARG A 234 -2.37 -1.66 7.93
N ARG A 235 -2.62 -0.87 6.89
CA ARG A 235 -3.72 -1.02 5.91
C ARG A 235 -3.17 -0.87 4.50
N LEU A 236 -3.70 -1.63 3.54
CA LEU A 236 -3.26 -1.63 2.15
C LEU A 236 -4.38 -1.09 1.23
N PRO A 237 -4.58 0.24 1.13
CA PRO A 237 -5.57 0.80 0.21
C PRO A 237 -5.27 0.47 -1.25
N LEU A 238 -4.00 0.49 -1.67
CA LEU A 238 -3.59 0.12 -3.04
C LEU A 238 -2.45 -0.91 -2.97
N THR A 239 -2.78 -2.18 -3.17
CA THR A 239 -1.80 -3.28 -3.09
C THR A 239 -1.12 -3.48 -4.43
N TRP A 240 0.17 -3.82 -4.40
CA TRP A 240 0.88 -4.24 -5.60
C TRP A 240 0.36 -5.59 -6.08
N ILE A 241 0.02 -5.66 -7.35
CA ILE A 241 -0.64 -6.81 -7.96
C ILE A 241 0.27 -7.30 -9.10
N ALA A 242 0.85 -8.49 -8.91
CA ALA A 242 1.80 -9.10 -9.83
C ALA A 242 1.18 -9.35 -11.21
N THR A 243 1.96 -9.13 -12.27
CA THR A 243 1.65 -9.51 -13.66
C THR A 243 2.69 -10.50 -14.17
N ASP A 244 2.28 -11.40 -15.06
CA ASP A 244 3.16 -12.45 -15.61
C ASP A 244 4.39 -11.88 -16.35
N ASP A 245 4.27 -10.68 -16.94
CA ASP A 245 5.27 -10.14 -17.89
C ASP A 245 5.95 -8.82 -17.46
N ALA A 246 5.72 -8.29 -16.26
CA ALA A 246 6.33 -7.02 -15.87
C ALA A 246 6.58 -6.88 -14.37
N GLY A 247 7.81 -6.51 -14.01
CA GLY A 247 8.23 -6.21 -12.63
C GLY A 247 7.48 -5.03 -11.99
N ASP A 248 6.68 -4.27 -12.73
CA ASP A 248 5.95 -3.09 -12.25
C ASP A 248 4.54 -3.41 -11.72
N GLY A 249 3.97 -4.58 -12.05
CA GLY A 249 2.59 -4.94 -11.69
C GLY A 249 1.52 -4.14 -12.45
N VAL A 250 0.24 -4.38 -12.14
CA VAL A 250 -0.87 -3.67 -12.83
C VAL A 250 -1.10 -2.25 -12.31
N ASN A 251 -0.81 -1.96 -11.04
CA ASN A 251 -1.04 -0.64 -10.47
C ASN A 251 0.17 0.25 -10.69
N VAL A 252 -0.04 1.48 -11.20
CA VAL A 252 1.04 2.48 -11.37
C VAL A 252 1.47 3.09 -10.05
N VAL A 253 0.54 3.15 -9.10
CA VAL A 253 0.76 3.64 -7.75
C VAL A 253 0.26 2.59 -6.78
N ASN A 254 1.01 2.37 -5.71
CA ASN A 254 0.62 1.52 -4.61
C ASN A 254 0.75 2.30 -3.31
N SER A 255 0.02 1.90 -2.29
CA SER A 255 0.01 2.64 -1.04
C SER A 255 -0.36 1.75 0.13
N HIS A 256 0.38 1.93 1.22
CA HIS A 256 -0.01 1.40 2.51
C HIS A 256 0.03 2.48 3.58
N VAL A 257 -0.90 2.38 4.52
CA VAL A 257 -0.96 3.27 5.68
C VAL A 257 -0.46 2.50 6.87
N VAL A 258 0.60 3.00 7.51
CA VAL A 258 1.33 2.29 8.55
C VAL A 258 1.70 3.23 9.70
N ASN A 259 1.58 2.71 10.92
CA ASN A 259 2.16 3.33 12.11
C ASN A 259 3.55 2.72 12.36
N ILE A 260 4.60 3.41 11.96
CA ILE A 260 5.99 2.94 12.06
C ILE A 260 6.50 3.20 13.47
N ALA A 261 6.92 2.15 14.18
CA ALA A 261 7.55 2.27 15.49
C ALA A 261 9.08 2.17 15.35
N THR A 262 9.81 3.05 16.05
CA THR A 262 11.28 3.09 16.02
C THR A 262 11.93 1.71 16.23
N GLU A 263 11.38 0.90 17.14
CA GLU A 263 11.89 -0.40 17.55
C GLU A 263 11.88 -1.44 16.42
N THR A 264 10.94 -1.32 15.48
CA THR A 264 10.69 -2.31 14.42
C THR A 264 10.91 -1.76 13.02
N SER A 265 11.13 -0.45 12.90
CA SER A 265 11.50 0.21 11.65
C SER A 265 12.89 -0.22 11.17
N ARG A 266 13.00 -0.57 9.89
CA ARG A 266 14.26 -1.01 9.24
C ARG A 266 14.79 0.09 8.34
N THR A 267 16.11 0.27 8.32
CA THR A 267 16.73 1.13 7.31
C THR A 267 16.83 0.37 6.00
N HIS A 268 16.35 0.94 4.90
CA HIS A 268 16.39 0.31 3.59
C HIS A 268 16.51 1.34 2.47
N TYR A 269 16.75 0.86 1.24
CA TYR A 269 16.63 1.66 0.03
C TYR A 269 16.05 0.82 -1.11
N HIS A 270 15.57 1.50 -2.16
CA HIS A 270 15.22 0.87 -3.43
C HIS A 270 16.27 1.21 -4.48
N PRO A 271 16.83 0.24 -5.21
CA PRO A 271 17.91 0.50 -6.13
C PRO A 271 17.45 1.29 -7.36
N VAL A 272 18.36 2.09 -7.92
CA VAL A 272 18.16 2.78 -9.22
C VAL A 272 18.02 1.76 -10.35
N GLU A 273 18.73 0.64 -10.26
CA GLU A 273 18.56 -0.51 -11.12
C GLU A 273 17.65 -1.53 -10.41
N PRO A 274 16.35 -1.61 -10.75
CA PRO A 274 15.40 -2.41 -9.99
C PRO A 274 15.67 -3.91 -10.10
N VAL A 275 15.58 -4.62 -8.97
CA VAL A 275 15.63 -6.08 -8.93
C VAL A 275 14.39 -6.63 -9.64
N GLY A 276 14.59 -7.50 -10.63
CA GLY A 276 13.50 -8.04 -11.45
C GLY A 276 13.04 -7.13 -12.60
N GLY A 277 13.69 -5.97 -12.81
CA GLY A 277 13.45 -5.07 -13.94
C GLY A 277 12.30 -4.08 -13.75
N GLY A 278 11.89 -3.45 -14.86
CA GLY A 278 10.87 -2.39 -14.88
C GLY A 278 11.41 -1.01 -14.46
N LYS A 279 10.54 -0.13 -13.96
CA LYS A 279 10.93 1.23 -13.54
C LYS A 279 11.61 1.25 -12.16
N PRO A 280 12.56 2.15 -11.91
CA PRO A 280 13.09 2.37 -10.56
C PRO A 280 11.95 2.70 -9.58
N GLN A 281 12.02 2.17 -8.36
CA GLN A 281 10.99 2.42 -7.35
C GLN A 281 11.30 3.69 -6.56
N SER A 282 10.38 4.66 -6.60
CA SER A 282 10.37 5.82 -5.71
C SER A 282 9.32 5.65 -4.62
N GLU A 283 9.55 6.25 -3.46
CA GLU A 283 8.58 6.31 -2.37
C GLU A 283 8.17 7.75 -2.06
N MET A 284 6.96 7.92 -1.54
CA MET A 284 6.48 9.18 -1.02
C MET A 284 5.78 8.95 0.31
N TYR A 285 6.13 9.74 1.32
CA TYR A 285 5.50 9.69 2.63
C TYR A 285 4.49 10.81 2.73
N LEU A 286 3.22 10.49 2.95
CA LEU A 286 2.19 11.45 3.37
C LEU A 286 1.95 11.27 4.86
N VAL A 287 2.45 12.18 5.68
CA VAL A 287 2.38 12.06 7.14
C VAL A 287 0.97 12.41 7.61
N LEU A 288 0.35 11.48 8.33
CA LEU A 288 -1.03 11.58 8.82
C LEU A 288 -1.04 11.90 10.32
N ASP A 289 -2.16 12.44 10.80
CA ASP A 289 -2.37 12.64 12.23
C ASP A 289 -2.78 11.31 12.88
N PRO A 290 -1.95 10.73 13.78
CA PRO A 290 -2.28 9.50 14.49
C PRO A 290 -3.55 9.62 15.35
N GLY A 291 -3.89 10.83 15.80
CA GLY A 291 -5.09 11.09 16.61
C GLY A 291 -6.38 10.78 15.87
N VAL A 292 -6.39 10.87 14.54
CA VAL A 292 -7.55 10.54 13.68
C VAL A 292 -7.96 9.07 13.82
N TYR A 293 -7.01 8.19 14.13
CA TYR A 293 -7.22 6.75 14.34
C TYR A 293 -7.08 6.34 15.81
N GLY A 294 -6.96 7.30 16.74
CA GLY A 294 -6.78 7.02 18.16
C GLY A 294 -5.46 6.34 18.52
N LEU A 295 -4.45 6.41 17.63
CA LEU A 295 -3.13 5.83 17.86
C LEU A 295 -2.35 6.68 18.86
N LYS A 296 -1.71 6.06 19.85
CA LYS A 296 -0.96 6.80 20.86
C LYS A 296 0.47 7.01 20.39
N THR A 297 0.91 8.27 20.43
CA THR A 297 2.30 8.63 20.11
C THR A 297 3.25 8.38 21.28
N TYR A 298 2.73 8.29 22.51
CA TYR A 298 3.51 8.14 23.75
C TYR A 298 4.59 9.23 23.91
N GLY A 299 4.35 10.43 23.37
CA GLY A 299 5.29 11.55 23.41
C GLY A 299 6.51 11.40 22.50
N ARG A 300 6.58 10.34 21.68
CA ARG A 300 7.65 10.17 20.68
C ARG A 300 7.48 11.17 19.54
N THR A 301 8.61 11.58 18.97
CA THR A 301 8.67 12.59 17.92
C THR A 301 8.89 11.92 16.57
N ALA A 302 7.93 12.08 15.67
CA ALA A 302 8.02 11.55 14.32
C ALA A 302 9.21 12.16 13.56
N SER A 303 9.99 11.34 12.87
CA SER A 303 11.08 11.81 12.02
C SER A 303 11.41 10.82 10.90
N LEU A 304 12.17 11.28 9.91
CA LEU A 304 12.74 10.47 8.85
C LEU A 304 14.27 10.60 8.89
N VAL A 305 14.97 9.47 8.95
CA VAL A 305 16.41 9.43 8.70
C VAL A 305 16.63 9.11 7.23
N THR A 306 17.51 9.86 6.55
CA THR A 306 17.83 9.68 5.14
C THR A 306 19.33 9.58 4.93
N PHE A 307 19.76 8.70 4.04
CA PHE A 307 21.12 8.46 3.59
C PHE A 307 21.19 8.78 2.10
N PRO A 308 21.57 10.01 1.71
CA PRO A 308 21.59 10.44 0.31
C PRO A 308 22.54 9.64 -0.58
N ASP A 309 23.55 9.01 0.03
CA ASP A 309 24.53 8.16 -0.63
C ASP A 309 24.61 6.80 0.09
N VAL A 310 24.09 5.76 -0.55
CA VAL A 310 24.10 4.40 0.03
C VAL A 310 25.49 3.75 0.01
N GLU A 311 26.46 4.35 -0.69
CA GLU A 311 27.86 3.94 -0.67
C GLU A 311 28.64 4.60 0.49
N ASP A 312 28.20 5.77 0.96
CA ASP A 312 28.73 6.46 2.13
C ASP A 312 27.66 6.66 3.22
N LEU A 313 27.41 5.58 3.97
CA LEU A 313 26.43 5.53 5.04
C LEU A 313 26.81 6.34 6.30
N SER A 314 27.97 7.00 6.30
CA SER A 314 28.32 7.95 7.36
C SER A 314 27.59 9.29 7.20
N ARG A 315 27.09 9.57 6.00
CA ARG A 315 26.35 10.79 5.66
C ARG A 315 24.86 10.55 5.76
N TYR A 316 24.25 11.17 6.77
CA TYR A 316 22.81 11.09 6.98
C TYR A 316 22.23 12.42 7.45
N GLU A 317 20.93 12.57 7.25
CA GLU A 317 20.12 13.67 7.77
C GLU A 317 18.92 13.08 8.51
N GLN A 318 18.52 13.72 9.61
CA GLN A 318 17.28 13.39 10.31
C GLN A 318 16.34 14.59 10.26
N THR A 319 15.22 14.42 9.56
CA THR A 319 14.21 15.45 9.40
C THR A 319 13.02 15.19 10.32
N PRO A 320 12.64 16.14 11.20
CA PRO A 320 11.39 16.06 11.96
C PRO A 320 10.17 16.03 11.03
N LEU A 321 9.20 15.18 11.34
CA LEU A 321 7.96 15.05 10.58
C LEU A 321 6.76 15.54 11.41
N THR A 322 5.79 16.15 10.74
CA THR A 322 4.52 16.58 11.33
C THR A 322 3.36 16.19 10.40
N PRO A 323 2.14 15.96 10.93
CA PRO A 323 0.97 15.69 10.08
C PRO A 323 0.79 16.75 8.99
N GLY A 324 0.58 16.31 7.75
CA GLY A 324 0.53 17.15 6.55
C GLY A 324 1.86 17.35 5.82
N ALA A 325 2.97 16.87 6.39
CA ALA A 325 4.24 16.80 5.70
C ALA A 325 4.20 15.77 4.55
N THR A 326 4.98 16.06 3.50
CA THR A 326 5.14 15.19 2.34
C THR A 326 6.59 15.08 1.95
N VAL A 327 7.11 13.86 1.95
CA VAL A 327 8.50 13.59 1.59
C VAL A 327 8.51 12.81 0.29
N TYR A 328 9.28 13.27 -0.70
CA TYR A 328 9.59 12.48 -1.87
C TYR A 328 10.97 11.83 -1.71
N ILE A 329 11.01 10.50 -1.80
CA ILE A 329 12.21 9.68 -1.64
C ILE A 329 12.51 9.02 -2.99
N GLN A 330 13.56 9.52 -3.64
CA GLN A 330 14.00 9.01 -4.94
C GLN A 330 14.65 7.62 -4.82
N PRO A 331 14.73 6.85 -5.92
CA PRO A 331 15.50 5.61 -5.96
C PRO A 331 16.98 5.86 -5.59
N GLY A 332 17.60 4.90 -4.92
CA GLY A 332 18.98 4.94 -4.47
C GLY A 332 19.20 5.68 -3.15
N THR A 333 18.14 6.19 -2.52
CA THR A 333 18.25 6.87 -1.22
C THR A 333 17.88 5.94 -0.06
N GLY A 334 18.82 5.75 0.85
CA GLY A 334 18.56 5.03 2.09
C GLY A 334 17.64 5.84 2.99
N HIS A 335 16.69 5.19 3.65
CA HIS A 335 15.77 5.88 4.53
C HIS A 335 15.20 4.98 5.63
N ARG A 336 14.72 5.62 6.70
CA ARG A 336 14.06 4.98 7.84
C ARG A 336 13.08 5.94 8.50
N GLY A 337 11.79 5.60 8.50
CA GLY A 337 10.78 6.32 9.27
C GLY A 337 10.85 5.98 10.76
N LEU A 338 10.69 6.95 11.65
CA LEU A 338 10.74 6.78 13.09
C LEU A 338 9.48 7.38 13.71
N ASP A 339 8.74 6.58 14.48
CA ASP A 339 7.56 6.99 15.26
C ASP A 339 6.54 7.81 14.46
N THR A 340 6.28 7.38 13.22
CA THR A 340 5.49 8.14 12.24
C THR A 340 4.28 7.34 11.76
N PHE A 341 3.11 8.00 11.75
CA PHE A 341 1.91 7.48 11.11
C PHE A 341 1.81 8.07 9.72
N VAL A 342 1.92 7.21 8.70
CA VAL A 342 2.21 7.66 7.33
C VAL A 342 1.49 6.78 6.32
N ASN A 343 1.03 7.40 5.24
CA ASN A 343 0.73 6.71 4.01
C ASN A 343 2.00 6.68 3.13
N VAL A 344 2.60 5.51 2.99
CA VAL A 344 3.73 5.25 2.11
C VAL A 344 3.18 4.91 0.73
N ILE A 345 3.41 5.78 -0.23
CA ILE A 345 3.03 5.62 -1.63
C ILE A 345 4.26 5.21 -2.43
N THR A 346 4.16 4.18 -3.26
CA THR A 346 5.25 3.70 -4.11
C THR A 346 4.88 3.70 -5.58
N LEU A 347 5.86 4.04 -6.42
CA LEU A 347 5.75 4.04 -7.87
C LEU A 347 6.94 3.27 -8.45
N PRO A 348 6.74 2.24 -9.29
CA PRO A 348 5.44 1.70 -9.70
C PRO A 348 4.79 0.84 -8.61
N GLY A 349 5.50 0.43 -7.55
CA GLY A 349 4.91 -0.30 -6.43
C GLY A 349 5.92 -0.99 -5.52
N PHE A 350 5.43 -1.69 -4.50
CA PHE A 350 6.24 -2.53 -3.59
C PHE A 350 6.68 -3.81 -4.28
N LYS A 351 7.70 -3.69 -5.15
CA LYS A 351 8.19 -4.83 -5.93
C LYS A 351 8.84 -5.87 -5.03
N PRO A 352 8.55 -7.17 -5.22
CA PRO A 352 9.20 -8.22 -4.45
C PRO A 352 10.72 -8.13 -4.56
N ARG A 353 11.41 -8.27 -3.41
CA ARG A 353 12.89 -8.26 -3.31
C ARG A 353 13.58 -6.96 -3.78
N ASN A 354 12.84 -5.90 -4.06
CA ASN A 354 13.39 -4.61 -4.49
C ASN A 354 13.65 -3.63 -3.32
N GLU A 355 13.55 -4.12 -2.09
CA GLU A 355 13.91 -3.43 -0.86
C GLU A 355 15.23 -4.02 -0.33
N ILE A 356 16.26 -3.19 -0.19
CA ILE A 356 17.58 -3.63 0.28
C ILE A 356 17.83 -3.07 1.67
N TYR A 357 17.93 -3.94 2.67
CA TYR A 357 18.17 -3.56 4.06
C TYR A 357 19.61 -3.09 4.31
N LEU A 358 19.75 -2.03 5.09
CA LEU A 358 21.02 -1.35 5.35
C LEU A 358 21.52 -1.47 6.79
N ASP A 359 20.69 -1.89 7.76
CA ASP A 359 21.03 -1.80 9.19
C ASP A 359 22.36 -2.49 9.54
N GLN A 360 22.60 -3.71 9.05
CA GLN A 360 23.87 -4.42 9.25
C GLN A 360 25.04 -3.71 8.56
N ARG A 361 24.85 -3.23 7.33
CA ARG A 361 25.88 -2.49 6.57
C ARG A 361 26.25 -1.18 7.28
N ILE A 362 25.27 -0.48 7.87
CA ILE A 362 25.49 0.74 8.66
C ILE A 362 26.33 0.42 9.89
N LYS A 363 25.97 -0.62 10.66
CA LYS A 363 26.73 -1.07 11.82
C LYS A 363 28.19 -1.33 11.46
N ASP A 364 28.43 -2.08 10.38
CA ASP A 364 29.77 -2.51 9.98
C ASP A 364 30.61 -1.36 9.40
N SER A 365 30.03 -0.55 8.51
CA SER A 365 30.77 0.50 7.77
C SER A 365 30.93 1.81 8.54
N ALA A 366 29.90 2.22 9.30
CA ALA A 366 29.94 3.44 10.11
C ALA A 366 30.43 3.18 11.54
N GLY A 367 30.80 1.94 11.88
CA GLY A 367 31.21 1.54 13.23
C GLY A 367 30.13 1.83 14.28
N GLY A 368 28.86 1.68 13.89
CA GLY A 368 27.69 1.98 14.72
C GLY A 368 27.43 3.47 15.00
N LYS A 369 28.12 4.40 14.32
CA LYS A 369 27.95 5.85 14.58
C LYS A 369 26.77 6.50 13.84
N ALA A 370 26.37 5.93 12.71
CA ALA A 370 25.18 6.38 11.99
C ALA A 370 23.94 5.63 12.52
N PRO A 371 22.72 6.20 12.44
CA PRO A 371 21.52 5.56 12.97
C PRO A 371 21.19 4.25 12.26
N TYR A 372 20.98 3.17 13.00
CA TYR A 372 20.51 1.87 12.50
C TYR A 372 19.59 1.21 13.52
N ASN A 373 18.91 0.14 13.15
CA ASN A 373 18.12 -0.64 14.09
C ASN A 373 18.99 -1.70 14.77
N GLU A 374 19.40 -1.44 16.00
CA GLU A 374 20.23 -2.36 16.78
C GLU A 374 19.59 -3.74 16.95
N ALA A 375 18.26 -3.79 17.16
CA ALA A 375 17.53 -5.04 17.41
C ALA A 375 17.56 -6.02 16.23
N LEU A 376 17.95 -5.55 15.03
CA LEU A 376 17.97 -6.33 13.80
C LEU A 376 19.39 -6.73 13.36
N THR A 377 20.42 -6.39 14.13
CA THR A 377 21.84 -6.58 13.78
C THR A 377 22.59 -7.48 14.76
N GLY A 378 21.86 -8.38 15.43
CA GLY A 378 22.35 -9.27 16.49
C GLY A 378 23.56 -10.10 16.11
#